data_AF-A0A0P0V4C3-F1
#
_entry.id   AF-A0A0P0V4C3-F1
#
_cell.length_a   1.000
_cell.length_b   1.000
_cell.length_c   1.000
_cell.angle_alpha   90.00
_cell.angle_beta   90.00
_cell.angle_gamma   90.00
#
_symmetry.space_group_name_H-M   'P 1'
#
loop_
_entity.id
_entity.type
_entity.pdbx_description
1 polymer ?
#
loop_
_entity_poly.entity_id
_entity_poly.type
_entity_poly.pdbx_seq_one_letter_code
_entity_poly.pdbx_strand_id
1 'polypeptide(L)'
;QLGFVSYNYEDDGKSMSTETRLLIEQEVKSLLENAYNNAKTILTKHSKEHHVLAQALLEHETLTGAQIKKILAQANSTQQQQEHAVEAPRKTPAAPSSPAASAAAAAAATAAAAAKQAAAKAKGVAGIGS
;
A
#
# COMPACT_ATOMS: atom_id res chain seq x y z
N GLN A 1 36.37 17.41 -10.20
CA GLN A 1 35.62 18.19 -9.19
C GLN A 1 35.99 19.64 -9.37
N LEU A 2 35.01 20.54 -9.39
CA LEU A 2 35.23 21.97 -9.56
C LEU A 2 35.73 22.56 -8.24
N GLY A 3 36.80 23.35 -8.30
CA GLY A 3 37.31 24.08 -7.14
C GLY A 3 36.53 25.38 -6.89
N PHE A 4 37.02 26.19 -5.96
CA PHE A 4 36.48 27.53 -5.75
C PHE A 4 36.91 28.48 -6.87
N VAL A 5 36.07 28.62 -7.89
CA VAL A 5 36.27 29.52 -9.03
C VAL A 5 34.96 30.23 -9.31
N SER A 6 35.03 31.54 -9.51
CA SER A 6 33.87 32.35 -9.89
C SER A 6 33.80 32.46 -11.41
N TYR A 7 32.75 31.91 -12.01
CA TYR A 7 32.46 32.07 -13.43
C TYR A 7 31.34 33.08 -13.61
N ASN A 8 31.53 34.07 -14.49
CA ASN A 8 30.47 34.99 -14.87
C ASN A 8 29.53 34.30 -15.88
N TYR A 9 28.30 34.00 -15.46
CA TYR A 9 27.35 33.22 -16.27
C TYR A 9 26.42 34.08 -17.15
N GLU A 10 26.62 35.41 -17.16
CA GLU A 10 25.78 36.36 -17.92
C GLU A 10 25.71 36.08 -19.43
N ASP A 11 26.73 35.46 -20.02
CA ASP A 11 26.77 35.08 -21.45
C ASP A 11 26.50 33.57 -21.64
N ASP A 12 25.62 32.98 -20.82
CA ASP A 12 25.29 31.55 -20.83
C ASP A 12 26.55 30.67 -20.76
N GLY A 13 27.58 31.12 -20.06
CA GLY A 13 28.85 30.44 -19.92
C GLY A 13 29.72 30.32 -21.18
N LYS A 14 29.49 31.05 -22.28
CA LYS A 14 30.37 30.95 -23.49
C LYS A 14 31.83 31.34 -23.24
N SER A 15 32.09 32.06 -22.15
CA SER A 15 33.43 32.44 -21.70
C SER A 15 34.25 31.27 -21.12
N MET A 16 33.64 30.12 -20.80
CA MET A 16 34.33 28.92 -20.28
C MET A 16 34.49 27.85 -21.37
N SER A 17 35.49 26.98 -21.21
CA SER A 17 35.65 25.83 -22.12
C SER A 17 34.43 24.89 -22.03
N THR A 18 34.10 24.22 -23.14
CA THR A 18 32.99 23.26 -23.20
C THR A 18 33.12 22.16 -22.14
N GLU A 19 34.34 21.69 -21.89
CA GLU A 19 34.63 20.70 -20.85
C GLU A 19 34.29 21.22 -19.44
N THR A 20 34.72 22.45 -19.12
CA THR A 20 34.41 23.08 -17.82
C THR A 20 32.91 23.26 -17.63
N ARG A 21 32.21 23.70 -18.68
CA ARG A 21 30.76 23.85 -18.67
C ARG A 21 30.06 22.52 -18.38
N LEU A 22 30.47 21.45 -19.05
CA LEU A 22 29.88 20.13 -18.86
C LEU A 22 30.05 19.65 -17.41
N LEU A 23 31.23 19.88 -16.81
CA LEU A 23 31.48 19.58 -15.41
C LEU A 23 30.57 20.39 -14.47
N ILE A 24 30.34 21.68 -14.77
CA ILE A 24 29.42 22.53 -14.00
C ILE A 24 27.99 22.00 -14.10
N GLU A 25 27.50 21.72 -15.30
CA GLU A 25 26.16 21.18 -15.51
C GLU A 25 25.95 19.84 -14.81
N GLN A 26 26.96 18.97 -14.83
CA GLN A 26 26.94 17.70 -14.11
C GLN A 26 26.85 17.90 -12.58
N GLU A 27 27.65 18.82 -12.02
CA GLU A 27 27.63 19.10 -10.58
C GLU A 27 26.28 19.71 -10.16
N VAL A 28 25.76 20.67 -10.93
CA VAL A 28 24.43 21.26 -10.71
C VAL A 28 23.35 20.18 -10.74
N LYS A 29 23.40 19.28 -11.74
CA LYS A 29 22.45 18.16 -11.81
C LYS A 29 22.55 17.26 -10.58
N SER A 30 23.76 16.91 -10.15
CA SER A 30 23.96 16.08 -8.95
C SER A 30 23.43 16.78 -7.70
N LEU A 31 23.67 18.09 -7.54
CA LEU A 31 23.16 18.87 -6.43
C LEU A 31 21.62 18.86 -6.39
N LEU A 32 20.98 19.10 -7.53
CA LEU A 32 19.51 19.10 -7.65
C LEU A 32 18.93 17.71 -7.36
N GLU A 33 19.54 16.65 -7.90
CA GLU A 33 19.12 15.27 -7.68
C GLU A 33 19.21 14.91 -6.19
N ASN A 34 20.30 15.28 -5.53
CA ASN A 34 20.49 15.05 -4.10
C ASN A 34 19.46 15.83 -3.26
N ALA A 35 19.22 17.09 -3.58
CA ALA A 35 18.21 17.91 -2.90
C ALA A 35 16.79 17.34 -3.08
N TYR A 36 16.45 16.91 -4.29
CA TYR A 36 15.17 16.27 -4.60
C TYR A 36 14.99 14.96 -3.81
N ASN A 37 15.99 14.08 -3.84
CA ASN A 37 15.94 12.81 -3.11
C ASN A 37 15.89 13.02 -1.59
N ASN A 38 16.57 14.04 -1.07
CA ASN A 38 16.47 14.43 0.34
C ASN A 38 15.06 14.88 0.70
N ALA A 39 14.49 15.82 -0.06
CA ALA A 39 13.13 16.30 0.15
C ALA A 39 12.10 15.16 0.05
N LYS A 40 12.23 14.29 -0.96
CA LYS A 40 11.38 13.11 -1.14
C LYS A 40 11.50 12.15 0.05
N THR A 41 12.70 11.90 0.56
CA THR A 41 12.92 11.05 1.74
C THR A 41 12.23 11.62 2.97
N ILE A 42 12.35 12.93 3.21
CA ILE A 42 11.71 13.60 4.35
C ILE A 42 10.17 13.50 4.23
N LEU A 43 9.62 13.84 3.06
CA LEU A 43 8.16 13.81 2.85
C LEU A 43 7.59 12.39 2.92
N THR A 44 8.30 11.39 2.42
CA THR A 44 7.86 9.99 2.48
C THR A 44 7.94 9.42 3.89
N LYS A 45 9.01 9.74 4.64
CA LYS A 45 9.14 9.36 6.06
C LYS A 45 7.99 9.92 6.90
N HIS A 46 7.62 11.18 6.66
CA HIS A 46 6.54 11.88 7.38
C HIS A 46 5.20 11.84 6.63
N SER A 47 4.97 10.80 5.81
CA SER A 47 3.78 10.70 4.95
C SER A 47 2.48 10.81 5.75
N LYS A 48 2.37 10.14 6.91
CA LYS A 48 1.16 10.21 7.75
C LYS A 48 0.84 11.63 8.22
N GLU A 49 1.86 12.35 8.71
CA GLU A 49 1.74 13.75 9.15
C GLU A 49 1.32 14.67 7.99
N HIS A 50 1.89 14.43 6.80
CA HIS A 50 1.56 15.18 5.60
C HIS A 50 0.10 14.98 5.17
N HIS A 51 -0.44 13.75 5.25
CA HIS A 51 -1.84 13.47 4.94
C HIS A 51 -2.79 14.13 5.93
N VAL A 52 -2.47 14.11 7.23
CA VAL A 52 -3.30 14.79 8.27
C VAL A 52 -3.32 16.30 8.03
N LEU A 53 -2.18 16.90 7.69
CA LEU A 53 -2.11 18.32 7.37
C LEU A 53 -2.95 18.67 6.12
N ALA A 54 -2.87 17.84 5.07
CA ALA A 54 -3.67 18.01 3.86
C ALA A 54 -5.17 17.92 4.13
N GLN A 55 -5.60 16.97 4.98
CA GLN A 55 -7.00 16.88 5.40
C GLN A 55 -7.44 18.12 6.19
N ALA A 56 -6.60 18.59 7.12
CA ALA A 56 -6.90 19.81 7.87
C ALA A 56 -7.01 21.05 6.97
N LEU A 57 -6.25 21.12 5.86
CA LEU A 57 -6.36 22.20 4.87
C LEU A 57 -7.59 22.09 3.96
N LEU A 58 -8.14 20.88 3.79
CA LEU A 58 -9.42 20.69 3.11
C LEU A 58 -10.60 21.13 3.98
N GLU A 59 -10.50 20.93 5.30
CA GLU A 59 -11.51 21.36 6.28
C GLU A 59 -11.40 22.86 6.60
N HIS A 60 -10.17 23.38 6.66
CA HIS A 60 -9.86 24.77 6.93
C HIS A 60 -9.07 25.37 5.77
N GLU A 61 -9.66 26.33 5.06
CA GLU A 61 -9.04 26.97 3.88
C GLU A 61 -7.62 27.51 4.14
N THR A 62 -7.34 27.94 5.39
CA THR A 62 -6.01 28.39 5.81
C THR A 62 -5.71 27.92 7.23
N LEU A 63 -4.43 27.68 7.50
CA LEU A 63 -3.93 27.33 8.83
C LEU A 63 -2.78 28.26 9.21
N THR A 64 -2.76 28.68 10.48
CA THR A 64 -1.64 29.41 11.07
C THR A 64 -0.52 28.46 11.49
N GLY A 65 0.72 28.97 11.58
CA GLY A 65 1.87 28.16 12.00
C GLY A 65 1.72 27.51 13.38
N ALA A 66 0.98 28.14 14.31
CA ALA A 66 0.68 27.56 15.63
C ALA A 66 -0.29 26.37 15.53
N GLN A 67 -1.31 26.46 14.67
CA GLN A 67 -2.26 25.38 14.43
C GLN A 67 -1.58 24.18 13.76
N ILE A 68 -0.71 24.42 12.78
CA ILE A 68 0.09 23.37 12.11
C ILE A 68 0.90 22.57 13.14
N LYS A 69 1.63 23.25 14.03
CA LYS A 69 2.41 22.58 15.08
C LYS A 69 1.55 21.73 16.01
N LYS A 70 0.36 22.20 16.37
CA LYS A 70 -0.58 21.45 17.21
C LYS A 70 -1.06 20.17 16.51
N ILE A 71 -1.45 20.28 15.24
CA ILE A 71 -1.92 19.13 14.44
C ILE A 71 -0.80 18.08 14.29
N LEU A 72 0.42 18.52 13.99
CA LEU A 72 1.58 17.62 13.89
C LEU A 72 1.92 16.94 15.23
N ALA A 73 1.86 17.67 16.36
CA ALA A 73 2.11 17.09 17.68
C ALA A 73 1.07 16.01 18.04
N GLN A 74 -0.21 16.23 17.67
CA GLN A 74 -1.26 15.25 17.85
C GLN A 74 -1.05 14.01 16.97
N ALA A 75 -0.72 14.20 15.68
CA ALA A 75 -0.45 13.10 14.76
C ALA A 75 0.73 12.22 15.22
N ASN A 76 1.77 12.82 15.78
CA ASN A 76 2.93 12.10 16.32
C ASN A 76 2.61 11.33 17.62
N SER A 77 1.74 11.88 18.48
CA SER A 77 1.31 11.21 19.71
C SER A 77 0.50 9.94 19.42
N THR A 78 -0.31 9.94 18.36
CA THR A 78 -1.05 8.75 17.91
C THR A 78 -0.13 7.65 17.36
N GLN A 79 1.03 7.99 16.79
CA GLN A 79 2.01 7.00 16.33
C GLN A 79 2.66 6.25 17.50
N GLN A 80 3.05 6.95 18.57
CA GLN A 80 3.71 6.34 19.73
C GLN A 80 2.78 5.37 20.49
N GLN A 81 1.47 5.62 20.49
CA GLN A 81 0.49 4.72 21.12
C GLN A 81 0.25 3.43 20.34
N GLN A 82 0.43 3.43 19.00
CA GLN A 82 0.30 2.22 18.19
C GLN A 82 1.52 1.30 18.29
N GLU A 83 2.72 1.85 18.52
CA GLU A 83 3.94 1.05 18.66
C GLU A 83 4.08 0.40 20.05
N HIS A 84 3.51 1.02 21.11
CA HIS A 84 3.54 0.46 22.46
C HIS A 84 2.44 -0.58 22.77
N ALA A 85 1.56 -0.89 21.82
CA ALA A 85 0.50 -1.89 22.01
C ALA A 85 0.91 -3.33 21.62
N VAL A 86 2.17 -3.57 21.22
CA VAL A 86 2.64 -4.88 20.73
C VAL A 86 3.80 -5.48 21.56
N GLU A 87 3.92 -5.19 22.86
CA GLU A 87 4.86 -5.96 23.69
C GLU A 87 4.41 -6.25 25.15
N ALA A 88 4.32 -7.57 25.41
CA ALA A 88 4.32 -8.33 26.67
C ALA A 88 2.96 -8.69 27.35
N PRO A 89 2.89 -9.81 28.11
CA PRO A 89 3.04 -11.21 27.69
C PRO A 89 1.89 -12.10 28.24
N ARG A 90 1.45 -13.16 27.52
CA ARG A 90 0.57 -14.18 28.14
C ARG A 90 1.17 -15.58 28.03
N LYS A 91 1.73 -16.04 29.16
CA LYS A 91 2.02 -17.44 29.47
C LYS A 91 0.70 -18.24 29.51
N THR A 92 0.66 -19.33 28.73
CA THR A 92 -0.03 -20.65 28.85
C THR A 92 -1.12 -20.84 29.94
N PRO A 93 -2.21 -21.62 29.70
CA PRO A 93 -2.09 -23.08 29.56
C PRO A 93 -2.98 -23.77 28.50
N ALA A 94 -2.60 -25.02 28.27
CA ALA A 94 -3.01 -25.97 27.25
C ALA A 94 -4.49 -26.41 27.24
N ALA A 95 -4.82 -27.01 26.08
CA ALA A 95 -5.78 -28.10 25.79
C ALA A 95 -7.10 -27.72 25.07
N PRO A 96 -7.70 -28.62 24.26
CA PRO A 96 -7.10 -29.57 23.31
C PRO A 96 -7.78 -29.55 21.91
N SER A 97 -7.16 -30.30 20.99
CA SER A 97 -7.46 -30.61 19.59
C SER A 97 -8.92 -30.74 19.12
N SER A 98 -9.22 -30.11 17.97
CA SER A 98 -10.34 -30.41 17.08
C SER A 98 -10.38 -31.88 16.63
N PRO A 99 -11.57 -32.51 16.57
CA PRO A 99 -11.81 -33.68 15.74
C PRO A 99 -12.69 -33.26 14.55
N ALA A 100 -12.10 -32.70 13.51
CA ALA A 100 -12.86 -32.31 12.30
C ALA A 100 -12.15 -32.67 10.99
N ALA A 101 -11.25 -33.67 11.04
CA ALA A 101 -10.57 -34.18 9.85
C ALA A 101 -10.36 -35.69 9.95
N SER A 102 -11.45 -36.48 10.00
CA SER A 102 -11.44 -37.94 9.76
C SER A 102 -12.87 -38.54 9.78
N ALA A 103 -13.77 -38.10 8.89
CA ALA A 103 -15.09 -38.77 8.75
C ALA A 103 -15.84 -38.52 7.43
N ALA A 104 -15.20 -38.07 6.35
CA ALA A 104 -15.89 -37.72 5.10
C ALA A 104 -15.41 -38.53 3.87
N ALA A 105 -14.85 -39.72 4.07
CA ALA A 105 -14.36 -40.58 2.98
C ALA A 105 -14.76 -42.06 3.09
N ALA A 106 -15.77 -42.41 3.89
CA ALA A 106 -16.20 -43.80 4.09
C ALA A 106 -17.74 -43.96 4.18
N ALA A 107 -18.47 -43.55 3.15
CA ALA A 107 -19.89 -43.87 3.00
C ALA A 107 -20.26 -44.15 1.52
N ALA A 108 -19.39 -44.88 0.83
CA ALA A 108 -19.79 -45.70 -0.30
C ALA A 108 -20.36 -47.02 0.27
N ALA A 109 -21.51 -47.46 -0.28
CA ALA A 109 -22.26 -48.68 0.03
C ALA A 109 -23.25 -48.60 1.21
N THR A 110 -24.53 -48.30 0.91
CA THR A 110 -25.75 -49.04 1.32
C THR A 110 -27.03 -48.16 1.28
N ALA A 111 -27.48 -47.74 0.10
CA ALA A 111 -28.87 -47.26 -0.08
C ALA A 111 -29.38 -47.49 -1.51
N ALA A 112 -29.14 -48.69 -2.02
CA ALA A 112 -29.98 -49.28 -3.05
C ALA A 112 -31.29 -49.71 -2.38
N ALA A 113 -32.39 -48.97 -2.58
CA ALA A 113 -33.76 -49.49 -2.68
C ALA A 113 -34.79 -48.35 -2.60
N ALA A 114 -35.79 -48.43 -3.49
CA ALA A 114 -37.04 -47.69 -3.51
C ALA A 114 -37.07 -46.32 -4.23
N ALA A 115 -37.98 -46.25 -5.22
CA ALA A 115 -38.60 -45.06 -5.81
C ALA A 115 -38.14 -44.54 -7.20
N LYS A 116 -37.59 -45.40 -8.08
CA LYS A 116 -37.65 -45.16 -9.55
C LYS A 116 -38.06 -46.39 -10.36
N GLN A 117 -39.09 -47.08 -9.89
CA GLN A 117 -39.93 -47.93 -10.73
C GLN A 117 -41.32 -47.27 -10.84
N ALA A 118 -41.45 -46.36 -11.79
CA ALA A 118 -42.76 -45.98 -12.35
C ALA A 118 -42.52 -45.27 -13.68
N ALA A 119 -43.25 -45.72 -14.70
CA ALA A 119 -43.43 -45.09 -16.01
C ALA A 119 -42.34 -45.30 -17.09
N ALA A 120 -42.11 -46.56 -17.47
CA ALA A 120 -41.73 -46.90 -18.84
C ALA A 120 -42.44 -48.20 -19.31
N LYS A 121 -43.73 -48.12 -19.67
CA LYS A 121 -44.37 -48.91 -20.76
C LYS A 121 -45.88 -48.68 -20.87
N ALA A 122 -46.28 -47.91 -21.88
CA ALA A 122 -47.52 -48.03 -22.65
C ALA A 122 -47.31 -47.12 -23.88
N LYS A 123 -46.79 -47.58 -25.02
CA LYS A 123 -47.42 -48.35 -26.12
C LYS A 123 -48.87 -47.93 -26.44
N GLY A 124 -49.03 -47.30 -27.62
CA GLY A 124 -50.29 -46.96 -28.31
C GLY A 124 -50.17 -45.57 -28.94
N VAL A 125 -49.76 -45.38 -30.21
CA VAL A 125 -50.47 -45.62 -31.48
C VAL A 125 -51.85 -44.94 -31.54
N ALA A 126 -51.87 -43.76 -32.17
CA ALA A 126 -52.91 -43.15 -33.04
C ALA A 126 -52.53 -41.64 -33.12
N GLY A 127 -52.20 -41.00 -34.25
CA GLY A 127 -52.70 -41.16 -35.60
C GLY A 127 -53.95 -40.31 -35.78
N ILE A 128 -53.80 -39.03 -36.20
CA ILE A 128 -54.68 -38.25 -37.10
C ILE A 128 -54.25 -36.76 -37.09
N GLY A 129 -53.92 -36.22 -38.27
CA GLY A 129 -53.73 -34.77 -38.45
C GLY A 129 -52.87 -34.40 -39.66
N SER A 130 -53.42 -34.65 -40.86
CA SER A 130 -53.10 -34.09 -42.19
C SER A 130 -51.65 -34.04 -42.68
#